data_AF-A0A919VNK7-F1
#
_entry.id   AF-A0A919VNK7-F1
#
_cell.length_a   1.000
_cell.length_b   1.000
_cell.length_c   1.000
_cell.angle_alpha   90.00
_cell.angle_beta   90.00
_cell.angle_gamma   90.00
#
_symmetry.space_group_name_H-M   'P 1'
#
loop_
_entity.id
_entity.type
_entity.pdbx_description
1 polymer ?
#
loop_
_entity_poly.entity_id
_entity_poly.type
_entity_poly.pdbx_seq_one_letter_code
_entity_poly.pdbx_strand_id
1 'polypeptide(L)'
;MKAFKKDWWKFILIIIVSSFFNMALHGLLSPLNSSNTSYFEPSFFVENGILIPAVIVWELLAFGILALIYILIQDNLLGKRWIKGFLYGVSFGGLYFKNICRNLKLNRFVTENINSYM
;
A
#
# COMPACT_ATOMS: atom_id res chain seq x y z
N MET A 1 -13.97 -1.25 -25.87
CA MET A 1 -13.61 -2.52 -25.18
C MET A 1 -12.65 -3.45 -25.95
N LYS A 2 -12.03 -3.04 -27.08
CA LYS A 2 -10.98 -3.85 -27.77
C LYS A 2 -9.55 -3.59 -27.26
N ALA A 3 -9.31 -2.45 -26.61
CA ALA A 3 -7.99 -2.09 -26.05
C ALA A 3 -7.59 -2.96 -24.84
N PHE A 4 -8.56 -3.46 -24.06
CA PHE A 4 -8.29 -4.26 -22.86
C PHE A 4 -7.62 -5.62 -23.12
N LYS A 5 -7.89 -6.26 -24.26
CA LYS A 5 -7.30 -7.58 -24.57
C LYS A 5 -5.81 -7.52 -24.92
N LYS A 6 -5.32 -6.41 -25.50
CA LYS A 6 -3.94 -6.31 -25.99
C LYS A 6 -2.94 -5.88 -24.91
N ASP A 7 -3.41 -5.18 -23.88
CA ASP A 7 -2.57 -4.60 -22.84
C ASP A 7 -2.74 -5.27 -21.46
N TRP A 8 -3.49 -6.37 -21.38
CA TRP A 8 -3.76 -7.07 -20.11
C TRP A 8 -2.49 -7.57 -19.41
N TRP A 9 -1.48 -7.98 -20.18
CA TRP A 9 -0.17 -8.34 -19.64
C TRP A 9 0.54 -7.17 -18.94
N LYS A 10 0.36 -5.93 -19.44
CA LYS A 10 0.96 -4.74 -18.81
C LYS A 10 0.34 -4.47 -17.44
N PHE A 11 -0.95 -4.76 -17.29
CA PHE A 11 -1.64 -4.65 -16.00
C PHE A 11 -1.07 -5.63 -14.97
N ILE A 12 -0.90 -6.90 -15.36
CA ILE A 12 -0.27 -7.92 -14.52
C ILE A 12 1.15 -7.50 -14.13
N LEU A 13 1.93 -7.00 -15.09
CA LEU A 13 3.30 -6.57 -14.85
C LEU A 13 3.37 -5.39 -13.87
N ILE A 14 2.46 -4.41 -13.98
CA ILE A 14 2.37 -3.29 -13.04
C ILE A 14 2.10 -3.82 -11.63
N ILE A 15 1.13 -4.73 -11.47
CA ILE A 15 0.78 -5.29 -10.16
C ILE A 15 1.99 -6.02 -9.54
N ILE A 16 2.68 -6.86 -10.32
CA ILE A 16 3.84 -7.62 -9.84
C ILE A 16 4.96 -6.67 -9.41
N VAL A 17 5.30 -5.68 -10.24
CA VAL A 17 6.37 -4.73 -9.94
C VAL A 17 6.02 -3.88 -8.72
N SER A 18 4.79 -3.36 -8.64
CA SER A 18 4.32 -2.57 -7.48
C SER A 18 4.32 -3.38 -6.19
N SER A 19 3.85 -4.63 -6.22
CA SER A 19 3.83 -5.50 -5.04
C SER A 19 5.25 -5.84 -4.58
N PHE A 20 6.17 -6.12 -5.53
CA PHE A 20 7.58 -6.37 -5.22
C PHE A 20 8.24 -5.16 -4.53
N PHE A 21 8.05 -3.95 -5.07
CA PHE A 21 8.58 -2.75 -4.44
C PHE A 21 7.93 -2.48 -3.07
N ASN A 22 6.64 -2.77 -2.91
CA ASN A 22 5.96 -2.62 -1.62
C ASN A 22 6.52 -3.57 -0.55
N MET A 23 6.67 -4.86 -0.88
CA MET A 23 7.28 -5.85 0.00
C MET A 23 8.73 -5.50 0.33
N ALA A 24 9.51 -5.04 -0.66
CA ALA A 24 10.89 -4.62 -0.44
C ALA A 24 10.96 -3.40 0.50
N LEU A 25 10.08 -2.40 0.31
CA LEU A 25 9.99 -1.24 1.20
C LEU A 25 9.55 -1.64 2.61
N HIS A 26 8.56 -2.53 2.74
CA HIS A 26 8.14 -3.06 4.04
C HIS A 26 9.26 -3.82 4.74
N GLY A 27 9.99 -4.68 4.03
CA GLY A 27 11.13 -5.43 4.59
C GLY A 27 12.31 -4.53 4.98
N LEU A 28 12.53 -3.42 4.27
CA LEU A 28 13.61 -2.47 4.56
C LEU A 28 13.25 -1.46 5.68
N LEU A 29 11.99 -1.02 5.75
CA LEU A 29 11.55 0.07 6.63
C LEU A 29 10.83 -0.40 7.90
N SER A 30 10.30 -1.63 7.92
CA SER A 30 9.76 -2.25 9.11
C SER A 30 10.60 -3.47 9.44
N PRO A 31 11.43 -3.45 10.51
CA PRO A 31 11.84 -4.71 11.10
C PRO A 31 10.55 -5.48 11.42
N LEU A 32 10.46 -6.73 10.97
CA LEU A 32 9.43 -7.72 11.32
C LEU A 32 9.38 -8.03 12.83
N ASN A 33 9.85 -7.11 13.69
CA ASN A 33 9.43 -7.10 15.07
C ASN A 33 7.95 -6.81 15.06
N SER A 34 7.17 -7.86 15.31
CA SER A 34 5.84 -7.77 15.86
C SER A 34 5.79 -6.51 16.73
N SER A 35 5.01 -5.52 16.30
CA SER A 35 4.53 -4.53 17.25
C SER A 35 4.07 -5.33 18.47
N ASN A 36 4.57 -4.97 19.66
CA ASN A 36 4.24 -5.61 20.93
C ASN A 36 2.72 -5.55 21.17
N THR A 37 1.99 -6.38 20.44
CA THR A 37 0.54 -6.52 20.38
C THR A 37 0.12 -7.68 21.28
N SER A 38 0.96 -8.03 22.26
CA SER A 38 0.62 -9.00 23.31
C SER A 38 -0.58 -8.58 24.17
N TYR A 39 -1.13 -7.38 23.95
CA TYR A 39 -2.30 -6.85 24.63
C TYR A 39 -3.60 -6.94 23.81
N PHE A 40 -3.54 -7.35 22.55
CA PHE A 40 -4.74 -7.50 21.71
C PHE A 40 -4.91 -8.95 21.28
N GLU A 41 -6.15 -9.43 21.38
CA GLU A 41 -6.53 -10.77 20.94
C GLU A 41 -6.09 -10.98 19.48
N PRO A 42 -5.40 -12.09 19.15
CA PRO A 42 -4.90 -12.31 17.81
C PRO A 42 -6.06 -12.28 16.82
N SER A 43 -5.96 -11.43 15.80
CA SER A 43 -6.97 -11.39 14.75
C SER A 43 -7.13 -12.78 14.11
N PHE A 44 -8.34 -13.08 13.59
CA PHE A 44 -8.64 -14.34 12.88
C PHE A 44 -7.54 -14.75 11.87
N PHE A 45 -6.92 -13.77 11.20
CA PHE A 45 -5.84 -14.00 10.23
C PHE A 45 -4.52 -14.48 10.88
N VAL A 46 -4.20 -13.98 12.07
CA VAL A 46 -3.04 -14.41 12.87
C VAL A 46 -3.29 -15.80 13.45
N GLU A 47 -4.48 -16.01 14.03
CA GLU A 47 -4.85 -17.26 14.68
C GLU A 47 -4.83 -18.45 13.71
N ASN A 48 -5.27 -18.24 12.47
CA ASN A 48 -5.28 -19.29 11.44
C ASN A 48 -3.97 -19.36 10.62
N GLY A 49 -2.96 -18.53 10.90
CA GLY A 49 -1.71 -18.50 10.12
C GLY A 49 -1.86 -18.00 8.68
N ILE A 50 -2.97 -17.33 8.35
CA ILE A 50 -3.32 -16.86 6.99
C ILE A 50 -2.92 -15.38 6.80
N LEU A 51 -2.30 -14.74 7.79
CA LEU A 51 -1.92 -13.33 7.72
C LEU A 51 -1.09 -13.00 6.48
N ILE A 52 -0.07 -13.80 6.16
CA ILE A 52 0.80 -13.56 5.00
C ILE A 52 0.00 -13.67 3.67
N PRO A 53 -0.75 -14.76 3.40
CA PRO A 53 -1.63 -14.84 2.24
C PRO A 53 -2.65 -13.69 2.16
N ALA A 54 -3.24 -13.29 3.29
CA ALA A 54 -4.23 -12.22 3.33
C ALA A 54 -3.62 -10.86 2.95
N VAL A 55 -2.41 -10.56 3.42
CA VAL A 55 -1.66 -9.36 3.05
C VAL A 55 -1.34 -9.36 1.55
N ILE A 56 -0.92 -10.50 0.98
CA ILE A 56 -0.64 -10.60 -0.45
C ILE A 56 -1.90 -10.32 -1.28
N VAL A 57 -3.04 -10.93 -0.92
CA VAL A 57 -4.31 -10.70 -1.62
C VAL A 57 -4.75 -9.23 -1.50
N TRP A 58 -4.57 -8.63 -0.32
CA TRP A 58 -4.86 -7.22 -0.09
C TRP A 58 -4.00 -6.30 -0.97
N GLU A 59 -2.70 -6.54 -1.06
CA GLU A 59 -1.80 -5.76 -1.92
C GLU A 59 -2.19 -5.87 -3.40
N LEU A 60 -2.48 -7.09 -3.87
CA LEU A 60 -2.91 -7.34 -5.24
C LEU A 60 -4.19 -6.57 -5.57
N LEU A 61 -5.18 -6.58 -4.67
CA LEU A 61 -6.42 -5.83 -4.83
C LEU A 61 -6.18 -4.32 -4.83
N ALA A 62 -5.40 -3.81 -3.88
CA ALA A 62 -5.11 -2.39 -3.75
C ALA A 62 -4.40 -1.84 -4.99
N PHE A 63 -3.31 -2.48 -5.43
CA PHE A 63 -2.59 -2.08 -6.63
C PHE A 63 -3.39 -2.32 -7.91
N GLY A 64 -4.22 -3.37 -7.96
CA GLY A 64 -5.12 -3.63 -9.07
C GLY A 64 -6.16 -2.52 -9.25
N ILE A 65 -6.78 -2.06 -8.18
CA ILE A 65 -7.73 -0.94 -8.22
C ILE A 65 -7.04 0.35 -8.67
N LEU A 66 -5.86 0.66 -8.12
CA LEU A 66 -5.10 1.85 -8.52
C LEU A 66 -4.71 1.82 -10.00
N ALA A 67 -4.23 0.67 -10.48
CA ALA A 67 -3.89 0.49 -11.89
C ALA A 67 -5.13 0.60 -12.78
N LEU A 68 -6.28 0.09 -12.34
CA LEU A 68 -7.54 0.18 -13.10
C LEU A 68 -8.02 1.63 -13.19
N ILE A 69 -8.01 2.37 -12.08
CA ILE A 69 -8.35 3.79 -12.06
C ILE A 69 -7.42 4.57 -13.00
N TYR A 70 -6.11 4.32 -12.93
CA TYR A 70 -5.16 4.94 -13.85
C TYR A 70 -5.50 4.67 -15.31
N ILE A 71 -5.80 3.42 -15.67
CA ILE A 71 -6.16 3.06 -17.05
C ILE A 71 -7.42 3.78 -17.52
N LEU A 72 -8.39 4.01 -16.63
CA LEU A 72 -9.63 4.72 -16.97
C LEU A 72 -9.41 6.22 -17.18
N ILE A 73 -8.47 6.84 -16.45
CA ILE A 73 -8.25 8.29 -16.50
C ILE A 73 -7.08 8.72 -17.38
N GLN A 74 -6.16 7.81 -17.74
CA GLN A 74 -4.89 8.15 -18.41
C GLN A 74 -5.07 8.91 -19.73
N ASP A 75 -6.15 8.65 -20.46
CA ASP A 75 -6.45 9.26 -21.76
C ASP A 75 -6.92 10.72 -21.61
N ASN A 76 -7.50 11.07 -20.46
CA ASN A 76 -7.98 12.42 -20.14
C ASN A 76 -6.90 13.32 -19.51
N LEU A 77 -5.77 12.76 -19.09
CA LEU A 77 -4.66 13.54 -18.52
C LEU A 77 -3.84 14.21 -19.64
N LEU A 78 -3.28 15.39 -19.40
CA LEU A 78 -2.36 16.04 -20.34
C LEU A 78 -0.92 15.52 -20.15
N GLY A 79 -0.14 15.47 -21.24
CA GLY A 79 1.30 15.15 -21.20
C GLY A 79 1.71 13.76 -21.73
N LYS A 80 2.97 13.36 -21.49
CA LYS A 80 3.55 12.09 -21.96
C LYS A 80 3.15 10.93 -21.04
N ARG A 81 2.89 9.75 -21.62
CA ARG A 81 2.41 8.53 -20.90
C ARG A 81 3.21 8.21 -19.63
N TRP A 82 4.54 8.20 -19.70
CA TRP A 82 5.41 7.90 -18.56
C TRP A 82 5.33 8.95 -17.45
N ILE A 83 5.23 10.24 -17.81
CA ILE A 83 5.11 11.34 -16.86
C ILE A 83 3.77 11.27 -16.11
N LYS A 84 2.67 10.96 -16.84
CA LYS A 84 1.35 10.76 -16.24
C LYS A 84 1.36 9.64 -15.19
N GLY A 85 1.97 8.51 -15.55
CA GLY A 85 2.07 7.35 -14.65
C GLY A 85 2.89 7.65 -13.41
N PHE A 86 4.03 8.33 -13.59
CA PHE A 86 4.88 8.74 -12.47
C PHE A 86 4.16 9.71 -11.53
N LEU A 87 3.55 10.78 -12.05
CA LEU A 87 2.81 11.76 -11.25
C LEU A 87 1.61 11.13 -10.52
N TYR A 88 0.90 10.21 -11.18
CA TYR A 88 -0.19 9.46 -10.55
C TYR A 88 0.31 8.61 -9.38
N GLY A 89 1.38 7.83 -9.60
CA GLY A 89 2.00 7.01 -8.57
C GLY A 89 2.54 7.83 -7.39
N VAL A 90 3.24 8.93 -7.67
CA VAL A 90 3.76 9.84 -6.63
C VAL A 90 2.63 10.50 -5.83
N SER A 91 1.51 10.84 -6.48
CA SER A 91 0.36 11.43 -5.79
C SER A 91 -0.25 10.45 -4.78
N PHE A 92 -0.48 9.20 -5.17
CA PHE A 92 -0.95 8.16 -4.26
C PHE A 92 0.09 7.81 -3.19
N GLY A 93 1.37 7.70 -3.56
CA GLY A 93 2.47 7.51 -2.61
C GLY A 93 2.54 8.62 -1.57
N GLY A 94 2.35 9.88 -1.98
CA GLY A 94 2.29 11.03 -1.09
C GLY A 94 1.11 11.00 -0.12
N LEU A 95 -0.07 10.55 -0.57
CA LEU A 95 -1.23 10.35 0.31
C LEU A 95 -0.95 9.28 1.38
N TYR A 96 -0.34 8.16 1.00
CA TYR A 96 0.08 7.12 1.94
C TYR A 96 1.13 7.66 2.92
N PHE A 97 2.13 8.38 2.43
CA PHE A 97 3.17 8.98 3.27
C PHE A 97 2.59 9.97 4.29
N LYS A 98 1.64 10.82 3.88
CA LYS A 98 0.92 11.73 4.78
C LYS A 98 0.21 10.96 5.90
N ASN A 99 -0.43 9.84 5.57
CA ASN A 99 -1.12 9.01 6.57
C ASN A 99 -0.13 8.37 7.55
N ILE A 100 1.02 7.88 7.04
CA ILE A 100 2.10 7.35 7.89
C ILE A 100 2.62 8.43 8.84
N CYS A 101 2.95 9.62 8.33
CA CYS A 101 3.38 10.75 9.18
C CYS A 101 2.33 11.13 10.23
N ARG A 102 1.03 11.12 9.85
CA ARG A 102 -0.06 11.38 10.79
C ARG A 102 -0.11 10.33 11.90
N ASN A 103 -0.02 9.05 11.55
CA ASN A 103 -0.03 7.95 12.53
C ASN A 103 1.19 7.98 13.45
N LEU A 104 2.37 8.32 12.94
CA LEU A 104 3.57 8.51 13.76
C LEU A 104 3.41 9.64 14.78
N LYS A 105 2.83 10.78 14.35
CA LYS A 105 2.57 11.91 15.24
C LYS A 105 1.52 11.57 16.30
N LEU A 106 0.49 10.81 15.93
CA LEU A 106 -0.56 10.35 16.86
C LEU A 106 0.01 9.37 17.90
N ASN A 107 0.79 8.38 17.49
CA ASN A 107 1.42 7.43 18.41
C ASN A 107 2.38 8.13 19.38
N ARG A 108 3.16 9.11 18.93
CA ARG A 108 4.03 9.88 19.82
C ARG A 108 3.22 10.65 20.87
N PHE A 109 2.13 11.31 20.46
CA PHE A 109 1.24 12.04 21.38
C PHE A 109 0.57 11.12 22.41
N VAL A 110 0.09 9.95 22.00
CA VAL A 110 -0.51 8.95 22.92
C VAL A 110 0.52 8.42 23.92
N THR A 111 1.75 8.13 23.46
CA THR A 111 2.82 7.59 24.32
C THR A 111 3.29 8.63 25.34
N GLU A 112 3.41 9.90 24.95
CA GLU A 112 3.76 11.01 25.86
C GLU A 112 2.66 11.26 26.91
N ASN A 113 1.38 11.13 26.54
CA ASN A 113 0.28 11.34 27.49
C ASN A 113 0.17 10.20 28.51
N ILE A 114 0.29 8.93 28.08
CA ILE A 114 0.23 7.75 28.98
C ILE A 114 1.34 7.80 30.04
N ASN A 115 2.56 8.20 29.66
CA ASN A 115 3.68 8.34 30.60
C ASN A 115 3.54 9.50 31.60
N SER A 116 2.59 10.43 31.42
CA SER A 116 2.34 11.50 32.40
C SER A 116 1.33 11.12 33.49
N TYR A 117 0.62 10.00 33.29
CA TYR A 117 -0.37 9.46 34.23
C TYR A 117 0.13 8.23 35.02
N MET A 118 1.41 7.86 34.85
CA MET A 118 2.14 6.85 35.61
C MET A 118 3.19 7.52 36.50
#